data_AF-A0A1M6EII9-F1
#
_entry.id   AF-A0A1M6EII9-F1
#
_cell.length_a   1.000
_cell.length_b   1.000
_cell.length_c   1.000
_cell.angle_alpha   90.00
_cell.angle_beta   90.00
_cell.angle_gamma   90.00
#
_symmetry.space_group_name_H-M   'P 1'
#
loop_
_entity.id
_entity.type
_entity.pdbx_description
1 polymer ?
#
loop_
_entity_poly.entity_id
_entity_poly.type
_entity_poly.pdbx_seq_one_letter_code
_entity_poly.pdbx_strand_id
1 'polypeptide(L)'
;MNCPVCNKQVEQGSNFCPNCGFNFRTNKPYNYQNPDKGTKILQWLLISMAGLFLLAIIAGIISFYIAAQTIQSDKETDELSGLTMLQAEEISAEINTKSMKIDEVITSNTAIAAIADNQFSTGEYFYGHTKVLYMAPENERLFEGQIINVPDGKKLIQVGTFKKNRETLAAVAIK
;
A
#
# COMPACT_ATOMS: atom_id res chain seq x y z
N MET A 1 -45.32 62.39 -43.08
CA MET A 1 -43.97 62.30 -43.69
C MET A 1 -43.85 60.97 -44.41
N ASN A 2 -42.97 60.82 -45.41
CA ASN A 2 -42.80 59.53 -46.09
C ASN A 2 -41.70 58.71 -45.39
N CYS A 3 -41.90 57.40 -45.28
CA CYS A 3 -40.87 56.50 -44.74
C CYS A 3 -39.69 56.39 -45.72
N PRO A 4 -38.43 56.60 -45.30
CA PRO A 4 -37.28 56.55 -46.22
C PRO A 4 -36.99 55.13 -46.76
N VAL A 5 -37.53 54.08 -46.13
CA VAL A 5 -37.30 52.69 -46.53
C VAL A 5 -38.32 52.20 -47.56
N CYS A 6 -39.61 52.47 -47.33
CA CYS A 6 -40.68 51.95 -48.20
C CYS A 6 -41.48 53.05 -48.93
N ASN A 7 -41.10 54.31 -48.75
CA ASN A 7 -41.68 55.51 -49.36
C ASN A 7 -43.21 55.73 -49.16
N LYS A 8 -43.84 54.99 -48.25
CA LYS A 8 -45.26 55.17 -47.91
C LYS A 8 -45.47 56.31 -46.94
N GLN A 9 -46.63 56.95 -47.03
CA GLN A 9 -47.03 58.05 -46.15
C GLN A 9 -47.25 57.53 -44.73
N VAL A 10 -46.67 58.23 -43.75
CA VAL A 10 -46.79 57.93 -42.32
C VAL A 10 -47.14 59.21 -41.56
N GLU A 11 -47.94 59.08 -40.50
CA GLU A 11 -48.30 60.19 -39.61
C GLU A 11 -47.07 60.85 -38.99
N GLN A 12 -47.12 62.17 -38.83
CA GLN A 12 -46.03 62.90 -38.17
C GLN A 12 -46.01 62.54 -36.68
N GLY A 13 -44.83 62.19 -36.15
CA GLY A 13 -44.64 61.79 -34.76
C GLY A 13 -44.73 60.29 -34.48
N SER A 14 -45.01 59.45 -35.50
CA SER A 14 -44.98 57.99 -35.34
C SER A 14 -43.56 57.49 -35.04
N ASN A 15 -43.41 56.56 -34.10
CA ASN A 15 -42.10 55.98 -33.77
C ASN A 15 -41.65 54.87 -34.74
N PHE A 16 -42.61 54.23 -35.42
CA PHE A 16 -42.37 53.11 -36.33
C PHE A 16 -43.21 53.24 -37.60
N CYS A 17 -42.68 52.78 -38.74
CA CYS A 17 -43.44 52.69 -39.98
C CYS A 17 -44.37 51.48 -39.93
N PRO A 18 -45.70 51.65 -40.07
CA PRO A 18 -46.66 50.54 -40.02
C PRO A 18 -46.54 49.59 -41.22
N ASN A 19 -45.84 49.99 -42.29
CA ASN A 19 -45.69 49.16 -43.50
C ASN A 19 -44.41 48.32 -43.54
N CYS A 20 -43.31 48.78 -42.96
CA CYS A 20 -42.02 48.09 -43.04
C CYS A 20 -41.32 47.90 -41.70
N GLY A 21 -41.93 48.36 -40.60
CA GLY A 21 -41.37 48.26 -39.24
C GLY A 21 -40.23 49.24 -38.95
N PHE A 22 -39.78 50.05 -39.91
CA PHE A 22 -38.67 50.98 -39.74
C PHE A 22 -38.85 51.89 -38.52
N ASN A 23 -37.85 51.97 -37.65
CA ASN A 23 -37.89 52.77 -36.44
C ASN A 23 -37.32 54.17 -36.69
N PHE A 24 -38.17 55.20 -36.56
CA PHE A 24 -37.79 56.59 -36.80
C PHE A 24 -36.95 57.20 -35.68
N ARG A 25 -37.00 56.64 -34.45
CA ARG A 25 -36.15 57.10 -33.33
C ARG A 25 -34.71 56.64 -33.47
N THR A 26 -34.50 55.41 -33.93
CA THR A 26 -33.15 54.81 -34.00
C THR A 26 -32.55 54.85 -35.41
N ASN A 27 -33.33 55.24 -36.43
CA ASN A 27 -32.94 55.24 -37.83
C ASN A 27 -32.41 53.87 -38.30
N LYS A 28 -33.05 52.78 -37.84
CA LYS A 28 -32.67 51.39 -38.15
C LYS A 28 -33.84 50.62 -38.79
N PRO A 29 -33.59 49.81 -39.84
CA PRO A 29 -34.59 48.89 -40.38
C PRO A 29 -34.91 47.79 -39.36
N TYR A 30 -36.16 47.31 -39.34
CA TYR A 30 -36.66 46.33 -38.36
C TYR A 30 -36.06 44.92 -38.49
N ASN A 31 -35.18 44.67 -39.47
CA ASN A 31 -34.48 43.40 -39.54
C ASN A 31 -33.29 43.39 -38.56
N TYR A 32 -33.59 43.31 -37.27
CA TYR A 32 -32.62 42.96 -36.24
C TYR A 32 -32.58 41.43 -36.13
N GLN A 33 -31.79 40.80 -37.02
CA GLN A 33 -31.29 39.46 -36.76
C GLN A 33 -30.34 39.55 -35.58
N ASN A 34 -30.83 39.10 -34.43
CA ASN A 34 -30.05 38.87 -33.23
C ASN A 34 -28.93 37.87 -33.57
N PRO A 35 -27.64 38.25 -33.56
CA PRO A 35 -26.59 37.29 -33.84
C PRO A 35 -26.49 36.31 -32.68
N ASP A 36 -26.76 35.03 -32.98
CA ASP A 36 -26.66 33.88 -32.10
C ASP A 36 -25.38 33.89 -31.26
N LYS A 37 -25.50 34.32 -30.00
CA LYS A 37 -24.43 34.16 -28.98
C LYS A 37 -24.62 32.88 -28.15
N GLY A 38 -25.19 31.83 -28.75
CA GLY A 38 -25.58 30.60 -28.04
C GLY A 38 -24.62 29.42 -28.14
N THR A 39 -23.68 29.39 -29.09
CA THR A 39 -22.97 28.15 -29.46
C THR A 39 -21.50 28.08 -29.04
N LYS A 40 -20.81 29.21 -28.83
CA LYS A 40 -19.38 29.19 -28.47
C LYS A 40 -19.08 28.86 -27.00
N ILE A 41 -20.02 29.10 -26.09
CA ILE A 41 -19.83 28.84 -24.65
C ILE A 41 -19.96 27.34 -24.34
N LEU A 42 -20.88 26.65 -25.04
CA LEU A 42 -21.10 25.21 -24.86
C LEU A 42 -19.90 24.36 -25.34
N GLN A 43 -19.24 24.77 -26.43
CA GLN A 43 -18.03 24.08 -26.90
C GLN A 43 -16.85 24.23 -25.93
N TRP A 44 -16.70 25.38 -25.27
CA TRP A 44 -15.64 25.58 -24.26
C TRP A 44 -15.91 24.81 -22.96
N LEU A 45 -17.17 24.65 -22.56
CA LEU A 45 -17.54 23.84 -21.39
C LEU A 45 -17.27 22.34 -21.61
N LEU A 46 -17.52 21.80 -22.81
CA LEU A 46 -17.23 20.40 -23.12
C LEU A 46 -15.73 20.09 -23.13
N ILE A 47 -14.89 21.00 -23.63
CA ILE A 47 -13.43 20.84 -23.64
C ILE A 47 -12.88 20.88 -22.20
N SER A 48 -13.40 21.78 -21.36
CA SER A 48 -13.02 21.86 -19.95
C SER A 48 -13.38 20.59 -19.17
N MET A 49 -14.58 20.03 -19.40
CA MET A 49 -15.04 18.82 -18.74
C MET A 49 -14.24 17.58 -19.19
N ALA A 50 -13.92 17.48 -20.48
CA ALA A 50 -13.10 16.39 -21.02
C ALA A 50 -11.66 16.42 -20.47
N GLY A 51 -11.07 17.61 -20.33
CA GLY A 51 -9.74 17.77 -19.73
C GLY A 51 -9.69 17.34 -18.26
N LEU A 52 -10.71 17.70 -17.47
CA LEU A 52 -10.79 17.32 -16.06
C LEU A 52 -11.01 15.81 -15.87
N PHE A 53 -11.79 15.18 -16.76
CA PHE A 53 -11.99 13.74 -16.76
C PHE A 53 -10.71 12.96 -17.09
N LEU A 54 -9.92 13.42 -18.07
CA LEU A 54 -8.62 12.82 -18.40
C LEU A 54 -7.62 12.93 -17.25
N LEU A 55 -7.57 14.06 -16.55
CA LEU A 55 -6.72 14.22 -15.37
C LEU A 55 -7.11 13.28 -14.23
N ALA A 56 -8.41 13.08 -13.99
CA ALA A 56 -8.91 12.15 -12.97
C ALA A 56 -8.55 10.69 -13.30
N ILE A 57 -8.62 10.28 -14.57
CA ILE A 57 -8.22 8.93 -15.00
C ILE A 57 -6.72 8.72 -14.78
N ILE A 58 -5.88 9.70 -15.15
CA ILE A 58 -4.42 9.60 -14.97
C ILE A 58 -4.08 9.52 -13.47
N ALA A 59 -4.69 10.35 -12.63
CA ALA A 59 -4.51 10.29 -11.18
C ALA A 59 -4.96 8.93 -10.60
N GLY A 60 -6.09 8.41 -11.06
CA GLY A 60 -6.58 7.09 -10.67
C GLY A 60 -5.63 5.95 -11.05
N ILE A 61 -5.06 5.98 -12.26
CA ILE A 61 -4.06 4.99 -12.70
C ILE A 61 -2.80 5.07 -11.83
N ILE A 62 -2.31 6.28 -11.53
CA ILE A 62 -1.13 6.46 -10.66
C ILE A 62 -1.42 5.93 -9.24
N SER A 63 -2.58 6.27 -8.66
CA SER A 63 -2.98 5.75 -7.34
C SER A 63 -3.12 4.23 -7.33
N PHE A 64 -3.65 3.64 -8.40
CA PHE A 64 -3.76 2.18 -8.55
C PHE A 64 -2.39 1.51 -8.66
N TYR A 65 -1.44 2.08 -9.41
CA TYR A 65 -0.08 1.56 -9.50
C TYR A 65 0.67 1.63 -8.17
N ILE A 66 0.52 2.72 -7.40
CA ILE A 66 1.11 2.84 -6.05
C ILE A 66 0.48 1.80 -5.10
N ALA A 67 -0.86 1.65 -5.14
CA ALA A 67 -1.56 0.65 -4.34
C ALA A 67 -1.20 -0.79 -4.75
N ALA A 68 -0.95 -1.05 -6.03
CA ALA A 68 -0.53 -2.36 -6.52
C ALA A 68 0.91 -2.70 -6.08
N GLN A 69 1.81 -1.71 -6.04
CA GLN A 69 3.17 -1.92 -5.54
C GLN A 69 3.22 -2.12 -4.02
N THR A 70 2.31 -1.52 -3.25
CA THR A 70 2.24 -1.76 -1.79
C THR A 70 1.64 -3.11 -1.40
N ILE A 71 1.02 -3.85 -2.33
CA ILE A 71 0.50 -5.21 -2.07
C ILE A 71 1.59 -6.29 -2.23
N GLN A 72 2.70 -6.00 -2.92
CA GLN A 72 3.83 -6.91 -3.11
C GLN A 72 5.02 -6.64 -2.19
N SER A 73 4.95 -5.65 -1.30
CA SER A 73 5.91 -5.60 -0.18
C SER A 73 5.47 -6.65 0.82
N ASP A 74 6.31 -7.66 0.99
CA ASP A 74 6.14 -8.79 1.89
C ASP A 74 5.42 -8.39 3.18
N LYS A 75 4.32 -9.09 3.48
CA LYS A 75 3.86 -9.27 4.86
C LYS A 75 4.86 -10.17 5.58
N GLU A 76 6.14 -9.82 5.58
CA GLU A 76 7.03 -10.18 6.66
C GLU A 76 6.67 -9.19 7.77
N THR A 77 5.60 -9.49 8.49
CA THR A 77 5.34 -8.88 9.79
C THR A 77 6.45 -9.32 10.72
N ASP A 78 7.65 -8.76 10.53
CA ASP A 78 8.91 -8.95 11.24
C ASP A 78 8.80 -9.96 12.39
N GLU A 79 8.64 -11.25 12.02
CA GLU A 79 8.36 -12.34 12.97
C GLU A 79 9.58 -12.57 13.89
N LEU A 80 10.72 -11.99 13.49
CA LEU A 80 11.98 -11.92 14.20
C LEU A 80 12.32 -10.51 14.75
N SER A 81 11.37 -9.58 14.82
CA SER A 81 11.56 -8.19 15.36
C SER A 81 12.19 -8.14 16.76
N GLY A 82 12.10 -9.24 17.52
CA GLY A 82 12.73 -9.40 18.82
C GLY A 82 14.16 -9.95 18.80
N LEU A 83 14.74 -10.27 17.65
CA LEU A 83 16.05 -10.91 17.51
C LEU A 83 17.16 -9.86 17.56
N THR A 84 18.11 -10.05 18.47
CA THR A 84 19.35 -9.29 18.57
C THR A 84 20.53 -10.24 18.47
N MET A 85 21.35 -10.12 17.43
CA MET A 85 22.53 -10.96 17.24
C MET A 85 23.69 -10.47 18.12
N LEU A 86 24.43 -11.42 18.71
CA LEU A 86 25.69 -11.14 19.38
C LEU A 86 26.76 -10.82 18.32
N GLN A 87 27.66 -9.90 18.64
CA GLN A 87 28.77 -9.60 17.74
C GLN A 87 29.77 -10.76 17.72
N ALA A 88 30.47 -10.95 16.59
CA ALA A 88 31.38 -12.08 16.39
C ALA A 88 32.54 -12.15 17.41
N GLU A 89 32.80 -11.06 18.11
CA GLU A 89 33.86 -10.91 19.12
C GLU A 89 33.36 -11.10 20.56
N GLU A 90 32.05 -11.20 20.78
CA GLU A 90 31.48 -11.48 22.09
C GLU A 90 31.56 -12.98 22.41
N ILE A 91 31.87 -13.28 23.67
CA ILE A 91 31.97 -14.65 24.19
C ILE A 91 30.58 -15.29 24.08
N SER A 92 30.36 -16.07 23.03
CA SER A 92 29.15 -16.87 22.86
C SER A 92 29.09 -17.96 23.92
N ALA A 93 28.02 -17.99 24.70
CA ALA A 93 27.81 -19.04 25.69
C ALA A 93 27.54 -20.39 25.01
N GLU A 94 28.23 -21.44 25.47
CA GLU A 94 27.97 -22.82 25.06
C GLU A 94 26.88 -23.44 25.92
N ILE A 95 25.90 -24.08 25.27
CA ILE A 95 24.82 -24.79 25.93
C ILE A 95 25.08 -26.29 25.78
N ASN A 96 25.37 -26.95 26.90
CA ASN A 96 25.64 -28.38 26.91
C ASN A 96 24.33 -29.18 26.87
N THR A 97 23.91 -29.57 25.67
CA THR A 97 22.78 -30.48 25.45
C THR A 97 23.04 -31.37 24.23
N LYS A 98 22.44 -32.56 24.24
CA LYS A 98 22.52 -33.52 23.13
C LYS A 98 21.33 -33.41 22.17
N SER A 99 20.21 -32.84 22.63
CA SER A 99 19.01 -32.75 21.81
C SER A 99 18.08 -31.65 22.29
N MET A 100 17.22 -31.20 21.39
CA MET A 100 16.16 -30.24 21.66
C MET A 100 14.91 -30.64 20.87
N LYS A 101 13.74 -30.31 21.40
CA LYS A 101 12.47 -30.54 20.74
C LYS A 101 11.88 -29.21 20.28
N ILE A 102 11.44 -29.14 19.04
CA ILE A 102 10.77 -27.98 18.49
C ILE A 102 9.38 -27.85 19.11
N ASP A 103 9.14 -26.73 19.79
CA ASP A 103 7.86 -26.39 20.41
C ASP A 103 7.00 -25.55 19.47
N GLU A 104 7.59 -24.59 18.76
CA GLU A 104 6.85 -23.66 17.90
C GLU A 104 7.73 -23.21 16.75
N VAL A 105 7.29 -23.41 15.51
CA VAL A 105 7.98 -22.94 14.32
C VAL A 105 7.60 -21.48 14.09
N ILE A 106 8.59 -20.58 14.04
CA ILE A 106 8.38 -19.15 13.77
C ILE A 106 8.51 -18.91 12.27
N THR A 107 9.64 -19.33 11.67
CA THR A 107 9.87 -19.29 10.22
C THR A 107 10.31 -20.67 9.73
N SER A 108 10.53 -20.83 8.42
CA SER A 108 10.95 -22.12 7.85
C SER A 108 12.21 -22.73 8.48
N ASN A 109 13.13 -21.89 8.98
CA ASN A 109 14.41 -22.29 9.57
C ASN A 109 14.62 -21.79 11.00
N THR A 110 13.62 -21.15 11.62
CA THR A 110 13.75 -20.61 12.98
C THR A 110 12.58 -21.07 13.83
N ALA A 111 12.86 -21.61 15.02
CA ALA A 111 11.82 -22.14 15.90
C ALA A 111 12.18 -21.99 17.38
N ILE A 112 11.17 -21.93 18.24
CA ILE A 112 11.35 -22.09 19.68
C ILE A 112 11.52 -23.57 19.96
N ALA A 113 12.57 -23.93 20.70
CA ALA A 113 12.89 -25.29 21.07
C ALA A 113 13.10 -25.42 22.57
N ALA A 114 12.63 -26.53 23.14
CA ALA A 114 12.89 -26.91 24.52
C ALA A 114 14.15 -27.80 24.57
N ILE A 115 15.09 -27.46 25.45
CA ILE A 115 16.34 -28.21 25.63
C ILE A 115 16.07 -29.48 26.46
N ALA A 116 16.65 -30.62 26.05
CA ALA A 116 16.61 -31.83 26.86
C ALA A 116 17.41 -31.63 28.17
N ASP A 117 16.79 -31.96 29.30
CA ASP A 117 17.48 -31.95 30.58
C ASP A 117 18.36 -33.20 30.70
N ASN A 118 19.65 -33.01 30.98
CA ASN A 118 20.64 -34.09 31.00
C ASN A 118 20.57 -34.93 32.30
N GLN A 119 19.59 -34.69 33.19
CA GLN A 119 19.61 -35.20 34.56
C GLN A 119 18.87 -36.52 34.84
N PHE A 120 18.30 -37.24 33.86
CA PHE A 120 17.57 -38.48 34.15
C PHE A 120 18.13 -39.76 33.54
N SER A 121 18.24 -40.78 34.39
CA SER A 121 18.92 -42.06 34.18
C SER A 121 18.06 -43.15 33.51
N THR A 122 16.82 -42.84 33.12
CA THR A 122 15.81 -43.85 32.73
C THR A 122 15.53 -43.93 31.23
N GLY A 123 16.30 -43.25 30.38
CA GLY A 123 16.15 -43.34 28.92
C GLY A 123 14.95 -42.58 28.34
N GLU A 124 14.19 -41.87 29.18
CA GLU A 124 13.15 -40.94 28.73
C GLU A 124 13.73 -39.52 28.65
N TYR A 125 13.70 -38.94 27.46
CA TYR A 125 14.07 -37.53 27.26
C TYR A 125 12.95 -36.63 27.80
N PHE A 126 13.23 -35.95 28.89
CA PHE A 126 12.40 -34.84 29.35
C PHE A 126 12.92 -33.55 28.69
N TYR A 127 12.13 -33.01 27.76
CA TYR A 127 12.35 -31.67 27.22
C TYR A 127 11.89 -30.68 28.29
N GLY A 128 12.87 -29.97 28.87
CA GLY A 128 12.69 -29.22 30.11
C GLY A 128 12.01 -27.87 29.93
N HIS A 129 12.07 -27.05 30.98
CA HIS A 129 11.51 -25.69 31.00
C HIS A 129 12.35 -24.67 30.21
N THR A 130 13.61 -24.99 29.92
CA THR A 130 14.52 -24.07 29.24
C THR A 130 14.22 -24.01 27.77
N LYS A 131 13.68 -22.87 27.33
CA LYS A 131 13.39 -22.58 25.93
C LYS A 131 14.47 -21.72 25.29
N VAL A 132 14.73 -21.99 24.03
CA VAL A 132 15.68 -21.24 23.19
C VAL A 132 15.06 -20.96 21.83
N LEU A 133 15.53 -19.92 21.15
CA LEU A 133 15.26 -19.71 19.73
C LEU A 133 16.34 -20.46 18.93
N TYR A 134 15.99 -21.60 18.36
CA TYR A 134 16.88 -22.34 17.47
C TYR A 134 16.86 -21.79 16.04
N MET A 135 18.05 -21.52 15.51
CA MET A 135 18.28 -21.10 14.13
C MET A 135 18.93 -22.25 13.37
N ALA A 136 18.13 -22.91 12.52
CA ALA A 136 18.59 -23.97 11.65
C ALA A 136 19.34 -23.41 10.43
N PRO A 137 20.19 -24.20 9.76
CA PRO A 137 20.78 -23.85 8.48
C PRO A 137 19.71 -23.50 7.43
N GLU A 138 20.05 -22.63 6.47
CA GLU A 138 19.08 -22.11 5.47
C GLU A 138 18.29 -23.18 4.69
N ASN A 139 18.86 -24.38 4.56
CA ASN A 139 18.26 -25.48 3.79
C ASN A 139 17.48 -26.49 4.65
N GLU A 140 17.38 -26.26 5.97
CA GLU A 140 16.71 -27.16 6.88
C GLU A 140 15.30 -26.64 7.22
N ARG A 141 14.30 -27.51 7.05
CA ARG A 141 12.91 -27.20 7.37
C ARG A 141 12.56 -27.77 8.73
N LEU A 142 12.03 -26.92 9.60
CA LEU A 142 11.62 -27.28 10.94
C LEU A 142 10.13 -27.61 11.01
N PHE A 143 9.77 -28.54 11.88
CA PHE A 143 8.38 -28.93 12.16
C PHE A 143 8.12 -29.01 13.65
N GLU A 144 6.90 -28.70 14.08
CA GLU A 144 6.49 -28.80 15.48
C GLU A 144 6.62 -30.24 15.99
N GLY A 145 7.18 -30.41 17.19
CA GLY A 145 7.45 -31.70 17.80
C GLY A 145 8.69 -32.43 17.29
N GLN A 146 9.38 -31.89 16.27
CA GLN A 146 10.62 -32.46 15.75
C GLN A 146 11.70 -32.48 16.84
N ILE A 147 12.46 -33.57 16.91
CA ILE A 147 13.65 -33.67 17.78
C ILE A 147 14.88 -33.37 16.92
N ILE A 148 15.65 -32.36 17.32
CA ILE A 148 16.93 -32.02 16.74
C ILE A 148 18.02 -32.55 17.65
N ASN A 149 18.86 -33.44 17.13
CA ASN A 149 20.04 -33.93 17.84
C ASN A 149 21.23 -33.04 17.51
N VAL A 150 22.00 -32.66 18.53
CA VAL A 150 23.28 -31.98 18.33
C VAL A 150 24.30 -33.03 17.86
N PRO A 151 24.87 -32.91 16.65
CA PRO A 151 25.81 -33.91 16.13
C PRO A 151 27.05 -34.06 17.00
N ASP A 152 27.67 -35.24 16.98
CA ASP A 152 28.91 -35.48 17.70
C ASP A 152 30.02 -34.50 17.25
N GLY A 153 30.69 -33.88 18.22
CA GLY A 153 31.71 -32.86 17.98
C GLY A 153 31.17 -31.47 17.64
N LYS A 154 29.84 -31.30 17.53
CA LYS A 154 29.18 -30.01 17.39
C LYS A 154 28.63 -29.53 18.73
N LYS A 155 28.40 -28.22 18.81
CA LYS A 155 27.92 -27.57 20.03
C LYS A 155 26.79 -26.61 19.72
N LEU A 156 25.88 -26.47 20.69
CA LEU A 156 24.84 -25.45 20.63
C LEU A 156 25.43 -24.15 21.20
N ILE A 157 25.56 -23.14 20.34
CA ILE A 157 26.22 -21.88 20.67
C ILE A 157 25.19 -20.76 20.63
N GLN A 158 25.18 -19.91 21.65
CA GLN A 158 24.38 -18.70 21.66
C GLN A 158 24.93 -17.70 20.63
N VAL A 159 24.09 -17.31 19.68
CA VAL A 159 24.39 -16.34 18.62
C VAL A 159 23.60 -15.03 18.78
N GLY A 160 22.70 -14.97 19.76
CA GLY A 160 21.83 -13.81 19.97
C GLY A 160 20.91 -13.96 21.16
N THR A 161 19.96 -13.05 21.24
CA THR A 161 18.79 -13.10 22.13
C THR A 161 17.54 -12.81 21.33
N PHE A 162 16.43 -13.41 21.72
CA PHE A 162 15.15 -13.22 21.06
C PHE A 162 14.08 -12.88 22.08
N LYS A 163 13.47 -11.70 21.92
CA LYS A 163 12.41 -11.24 22.80
C LYS A 163 11.04 -11.55 22.21
N LYS A 164 10.29 -12.44 22.87
CA LYS A 164 8.90 -12.74 22.52
C LYS A 164 8.01 -12.50 23.71
N ASN A 165 6.96 -11.71 23.53
CA ASN A 165 6.08 -11.26 24.61
C ASN A 165 6.87 -10.56 25.74
N ARG A 166 6.97 -11.19 26.92
CA ARG A 166 7.71 -10.70 28.09
C ARG A 166 8.91 -11.60 28.44
N GLU A 167 9.23 -12.55 27.59
CA GLU A 167 10.30 -13.51 27.79
C GLU A 167 11.47 -13.20 26.83
N THR A 168 12.69 -13.37 27.33
CA THR A 168 13.91 -13.28 26.52
C THR A 168 14.52 -14.66 26.44
N LEU A 169 14.55 -15.20 25.22
CA LEU A 169 15.14 -16.50 24.91
C LEU A 169 16.57 -16.30 24.39
N ALA A 170 17.46 -17.25 24.66
CA ALA A 170 18.74 -17.30 23.96
C ALA A 170 18.50 -17.72 22.51
N ALA A 171 19.05 -16.98 21.54
CA ALA A 171 19.08 -17.42 20.14
C ALA A 171 20.33 -18.26 19.91
N VAL A 172 20.15 -19.46 19.37
CA VAL A 172 21.17 -20.50 19.35
C VAL A 172 21.29 -21.16 17.97
N ALA A 173 22.50 -21.57 17.63
CA ALA A 173 22.79 -22.33 16.42
C ALA A 173 23.75 -23.47 16.72
N ILE A 174 23.69 -24.54 15.93
CA ILE A 174 24.66 -25.64 16.00
C ILE A 174 25.90 -25.23 15.21
N LYS A 175 27.08 -25.25 15.84
CA LYS A 175 28.37 -24.92 15.23
C LYS A 175 29.41 -26.02 15.43
#